data_AF-X1JRH2-F1
#
_entry.id   AF-X1JRH2-F1
#
_cell.length_a   1.000
_cell.length_b   1.000
_cell.length_c   1.000
_cell.angle_alpha   90.00
_cell.angle_beta   90.00
_cell.angle_gamma   90.00
#
_symmetry.space_group_name_H-M   'P 1'
#
loop_
_entity.id
_entity.type
_entity.pdbx_description
1 polymer ?
#
loop_
_entity_poly.entity_id
_entity_poly.type
_entity_poly.pdbx_seq_one_letter_code
_entity_poly.pdbx_strand_id
1 'polypeptide(L)' 'ADAVGVGQSMYEINKYTEVNILGTSNLLDILANENHRVKKLIIASSMSVYGEGKYKCVNCGVVYPKLRSLSQLI' A
#
# COMPACT_ATOMS: atom_id res chain seq x y z
N ALA A 1 -9.63 -11.09 5.14
CA ALA A 1 -8.87 -9.92 4.63
C ALA A 1 -8.74 -8.97 5.80
N ASP A 2 -7.62 -9.01 6.53
CA ASP A 2 -7.52 -8.46 7.91
C ASP A 2 -6.29 -7.57 8.13
N ALA A 3 -5.61 -7.17 7.03
CA ALA A 3 -4.38 -6.39 7.10
C ALA A 3 -4.35 -5.27 6.04
N VAL A 4 -5.45 -4.53 5.90
CA VAL A 4 -5.50 -3.29 5.11
C VAL A 4 -5.48 -2.10 6.07
N GLY A 5 -5.08 -0.90 5.61
CA GLY A 5 -4.95 0.28 6.48
C GLY A 5 -6.29 0.82 6.97
N VAL A 6 -6.95 0.08 7.86
CA VAL A 6 -8.12 0.41 8.66
C VAL A 6 -7.77 0.31 10.14
N GLY A 7 -8.67 0.72 11.04
CA GLY A 7 -8.40 0.83 12.47
C GLY A 7 -7.70 -0.37 13.12
N GLN A 8 -8.03 -1.62 12.74
CA GLN A 8 -7.36 -2.82 13.25
C GLN A 8 -5.85 -2.83 13.00
N SER A 9 -5.40 -2.39 11.81
CA SER A 9 -3.98 -2.30 11.48
C SER A 9 -3.22 -1.29 12.35
N MET A 10 -3.91 -0.30 12.94
CA MET A 10 -3.30 0.63 13.89
C MET A 10 -3.08 0.00 15.27
N TYR A 11 -3.91 -0.98 15.67
CA TYR A 11 -3.77 -1.68 16.95
C TYR A 11 -2.85 -2.91 16.83
N GLU A 12 -2.72 -3.47 15.62
CA GLU A 12 -1.92 -4.67 15.34
C GLU A 12 -0.79 -4.39 14.34
N ILE A 13 -0.01 -3.33 14.59
CA ILE A 13 1.06 -2.85 13.70
C ILE A 13 2.05 -3.96 13.34
N ASN A 14 2.43 -4.79 14.31
CA ASN A 14 3.35 -5.91 14.07
C ASN A 14 2.75 -6.92 13.09
N LYS A 15 1.46 -7.26 13.25
CA LYS A 15 0.80 -8.22 12.37
C LYS A 15 0.65 -7.66 10.96
N TYR A 16 0.26 -6.39 10.84
CA TYR A 16 0.18 -5.69 9.57
C TYR A 16 1.52 -5.70 8.82
N THR A 17 2.61 -5.41 9.54
CA THR A 17 3.97 -5.35 8.98
C THR A 17 4.46 -6.72 8.55
N GLU A 18 4.27 -7.74 9.39
CA GLU A 18 4.64 -9.13 9.09
C GLU A 18 3.96 -9.61 7.81
N VAL A 19 2.65 -9.41 7.69
CA VAL A 19 1.87 -9.92 6.55
C VAL A 19 2.16 -9.15 5.26
N ASN A 20 2.08 -7.82 5.29
CA ASN A 20 2.15 -7.03 4.06
C ASN A 20 3.58 -6.73 3.62
N ILE A 21 4.48 -6.44 4.56
CA ILE A 21 5.84 -5.99 4.25
C ILE A 21 6.77 -7.19 4.18
N LEU A 22 6.91 -7.93 5.28
CA LEU A 22 7.85 -9.06 5.34
C LEU A 22 7.43 -10.19 4.40
N GLY A 23 6.14 -10.55 4.39
CA GLY A 23 5.62 -11.56 3.46
C GLY A 23 5.89 -11.22 1.99
N THR A 24 5.65 -9.97 1.59
CA THR A 24 5.96 -9.51 0.23
C THR A 24 7.46 -9.48 -0.04
N SER A 25 8.27 -9.04 0.92
CA SER A 25 9.74 -9.05 0.79
C SER A 25 10.27 -10.46 0.55
N ASN A 26 9.82 -11.44 1.31
CA ASN A 26 10.24 -12.85 1.15
C ASN A 26 9.83 -13.40 -0.22
N LEU A 27 8.62 -13.10 -0.69
CA LEU A 27 8.20 -13.49 -2.04
C LEU A 27 9.09 -12.86 -3.12
N LEU A 28 9.37 -11.57 -3.00
CA LEU A 28 10.22 -10.86 -3.96
C LEU A 28 11.67 -11.36 -3.93
N ASP A 29 12.20 -11.69 -2.75
CA ASP A 29 13.54 -12.26 -2.59
C ASP A 29 13.67 -13.61 -3.31
N ILE A 30 12.70 -14.50 -3.14
CA ILE A 30 12.65 -15.79 -3.86
C ILE A 30 12.53 -15.56 -5.37
N LEU A 31 11.66 -14.63 -5.81
CA LEU A 31 11.51 -14.33 -7.24
C LEU A 31 12.77 -13.67 -7.84
N ALA A 32 13.58 -12.98 -7.04
CA ALA A 32 14.80 -12.36 -7.52
C ALA A 32 15.96 -13.37 -7.63
N ASN A 33 16.04 -14.32 -6.68
CA ASN A 33 17.24 -15.11 -6.46
C ASN A 33 17.12 -16.59 -6.85
N GLU A 34 15.89 -17.12 -7.00
CA GLU A 34 15.67 -18.54 -7.28
C GLU A 34 15.19 -18.80 -8.72
N ASN A 35 15.47 -20.00 -9.23
CA ASN A 35 14.94 -20.43 -10.52
C ASN A 35 13.42 -20.64 -10.45
N HIS A 36 12.66 -19.83 -11.17
CA HIS A 36 11.20 -19.95 -11.26
C HIS A 36 10.65 -19.69 -12.66
N ARG A 37 9.36 -19.99 -12.86
CA ARG A 37 8.64 -19.75 -14.14
C ARG A 37 7.68 -18.56 -14.11
N VAL A 38 7.48 -17.92 -12.96
CA VAL A 38 6.63 -16.73 -12.81
C VAL A 38 7.09 -15.62 -13.78
N LYS A 39 6.14 -15.04 -14.53
CA LYS A 39 6.39 -13.97 -15.51
C LYS A 39 5.70 -12.65 -15.20
N LYS A 40 4.68 -12.67 -14.33
CA LYS A 40 3.91 -11.51 -13.93
C LYS A 40 3.51 -11.66 -12.46
N LEU A 41 3.58 -10.56 -11.74
CA LEU A 41 3.07 -10.42 -10.37
C LEU A 41 2.00 -9.34 -10.39
N ILE A 42 0.84 -9.62 -9.81
CA ILE A 42 -0.23 -8.65 -9.61
C ILE A 42 -0.26 -8.31 -8.13
N ILE A 43 -0.14 -7.02 -7.79
CA ILE A 43 -0.15 -6.55 -6.41
C ILE A 43 -1.50 -5.94 -6.12
N ALA A 44 -2.23 -6.55 -5.19
CA ALA A 44 -3.47 -5.98 -4.66
C ALA A 44 -3.14 -4.91 -3.60
N SER A 45 -2.91 -3.68 -4.05
CA SER A 45 -2.67 -2.54 -3.16
C SER A 45 -3.96 -2.06 -2.48
N SER A 46 -3.85 -1.08 -1.58
CA SER A 46 -4.98 -0.52 -0.84
C SER A 46 -5.09 0.99 -1.03
N MET A 47 -6.28 1.56 -0.81
CA MET A 47 -6.48 3.01 -0.87
C MET A 47 -5.67 3.78 0.18
N SER A 48 -5.28 3.12 1.28
CA SER A 48 -4.56 3.74 2.40
C SER A 48 -3.18 4.29 2.00
N VAL A 49 -2.59 3.81 0.90
CA VAL A 49 -1.28 4.32 0.41
C VAL A 49 -1.36 5.72 -0.16
N TYR A 50 -2.55 6.17 -0.57
CA TYR A 50 -2.76 7.55 -1.04
C TYR A 50 -2.79 8.56 0.10
N GLY A 51 -2.80 8.06 1.34
CA GLY A 51 -2.80 8.86 2.54
C GLY A 51 -4.11 9.60 2.78
N GLU A 52 -4.22 10.19 3.96
CA GLU A 52 -5.40 10.88 4.44
C GLU A 52 -5.03 12.17 5.18
N GLY A 53 -5.97 13.10 5.29
CA GLY A 53 -5.81 14.29 6.11
C GLY A 53 -5.05 15.44 5.46
N LYS A 54 -4.12 16.04 6.20
CA LYS A 54 -3.52 17.36 5.89
C LYS A 54 -2.06 17.22 5.49
N TYR A 55 -1.72 17.73 4.31
CA TYR A 55 -0.36 17.73 3.76
C TYR A 55 0.17 19.15 3.64
N LYS A 56 1.50 19.32 3.76
CA LYS A 56 2.18 20.58 3.49
C LYS A 56 3.01 20.42 2.21
N CYS A 57 2.53 21.00 1.12
CA CYS A 57 3.24 21.09 -0.15
C CYS A 57 4.03 22.41 -0.17
N VAL A 58 5.31 22.36 -0.56
CA VAL A 58 6.15 23.56 -0.67
C VAL A 58 5.56 24.58 -1.65
N ASN A 59 5.02 24.11 -2.78
CA ASN A 59 4.51 24.98 -3.84
C ASN A 59 2.99 25.24 -3.75
N CYS A 60 2.26 24.42 -2.99
CA CYS A 60 0.80 24.43 -2.93
C CYS A 60 0.25 24.88 -1.57
N GLY A 61 1.12 25.04 -0.57
CA GLY A 61 0.73 25.32 0.81
C GLY A 61 0.08 24.10 1.49
N VAL A 62 -0.92 24.36 2.33
CA VAL A 62 -1.67 23.30 3.01
C VAL A 62 -2.68 22.68 2.04
N VAL A 63 -2.62 21.36 1.88
CA VAL A 63 -3.51 20.59 0.99
C VAL A 63 -4.29 19.55 1.79
N TYR A 64 -5.58 19.45 1.49
CA TYR A 64 -6.45 18.37 1.94
C TYR A 64 -6.89 17.59 0.69
N PRO A 65 -6.40 16.35 0.48
CA PRO A 65 -6.77 15.56 -0.67
C PRO A 65 -8.28 15.37 -0.70
N LYS A 66 -8.90 15.71 -1.84
CA LYS A 66 -10.31 15.41 -2.08
C LYS A 66 -10.44 14.01 -2.65
N LEU A 67 -11.66 13.47 -2.59
CA LEU A 67 -12.00 12.27 -3.34
C LEU A 67 -11.71 12.50 -4.83
N ARG A 68 -11.15 11.47 -5.48
CA ARG A 68 -10.92 11.46 -6.93
C ARG A 68 -12.25 11.65 -7.66
N SER A 69 -12.25 12.43 -8.73
CA SER A 69 -13.42 12.56 -9.59
C SER A 69 -13.67 11.26 -10.36
N LEU A 70 -14.91 11.04 -10.81
CA LEU A 70 -15.25 9.87 -11.63
C LEU A 70 -14.35 9.74 -12.86
N SER A 71 -13.97 10.86 -13.49
CA SER A 71 -13.05 10.89 -14.63
C SER A 71 -11.63 10.37 -14.34
N GLN A 72 -11.23 10.26 -13.06
CA GLN A 72 -9.93 9.71 -12.65
C GLN A 72 -10.02 8.23 -12.22
N LEU A 73 -11.21 7.64 -12.27
CA LEU A 73 -11.47 6.25 -11.90
C LEU A 73 -11.77 5.36 -13.11
N ILE A 74 -11.89 5.96 -14.30
CA ILE A 74 -12.18 5.31 -15.59
C ILE A 74 -10.91 5.29 -16.43
#